data_AF-A0A832EWZ6-F1
#
_entry.id   AF-A0A832EWZ6-F1
#
_cell.length_a   1.000
_cell.length_b   1.000
_cell.length_c   1.000
_cell.angle_alpha   90.00
_cell.angle_beta   90.00
_cell.angle_gamma   90.00
#
_symmetry.space_group_name_H-M   'P 1'
#
loop_
_entity.id
_entity.type
_entity.pdbx_description
1 polymer ?
#
loop_
_entity_poly.entity_id
_entity_poly.type
_entity_poly.pdbx_seq_one_letter_code
_entity_poly.pdbx_strand_id
1 'polypeptide(L)' 'MSKVIALEGTKKGVISVTKIEEPYGKDSGTVASIGISLAGNAEEPEWKVHLPMGNLDEVIEALQALK' A
#
# COMPACT_ATOMS: atom_id res chain seq x y z
N MET A 1 10.77 -2.52 4.70
CA MET A 1 10.62 -1.05 4.74
C MET A 1 9.14 -0.74 4.61
N SER A 2 8.55 -0.06 5.59
CA SER A 2 7.18 0.45 5.56
C SER A 2 7.21 1.98 5.62
N LYS A 3 6.29 2.63 4.92
CA LYS A 3 6.09 4.08 4.95
C LYS A 3 4.65 4.37 5.33
N VAL A 4 4.46 5.30 6.26
CA VAL A 4 3.14 5.80 6.67
C VAL A 4 3.06 7.26 6.27
N ILE A 5 1.95 7.65 5.64
CA ILE A 5 1.67 8.97 5.10
C ILE A 5 0.35 9.42 5.70
N ALA A 6 0.22 10.69 6.10
CA ALA A 6 -1.07 11.21 6.52
C ALA A 6 -2.06 11.20 5.34
N LEU A 7 -3.29 10.74 5.58
CA LEU A 7 -4.35 10.79 4.59
C LEU A 7 -4.93 12.20 4.55
N GLU A 8 -4.68 12.91 3.46
CA GLU A 8 -5.16 14.27 3.25
C GLU A 8 -6.68 14.36 3.38
N GLY A 9 -7.17 15.47 3.95
CA GLY A 9 -8.60 15.68 4.20
C GLY A 9 -9.16 14.96 5.44
N THR A 10 -8.33 14.23 6.20
CA THR A 10 -8.75 13.57 7.45
C THR A 10 -7.95 14.04 8.66
N LYS A 11 -8.51 13.87 9.87
CA LYS A 11 -7.82 14.25 11.12
C LYS A 11 -6.79 13.20 11.57
N LYS A 12 -7.06 11.93 11.29
CA LYS A 12 -6.30 10.78 11.81
C LYS A 12 -5.95 9.75 10.76
N GLY A 13 -6.51 9.85 9.57
CA GLY A 13 -6.35 8.81 8.57
C GLY A 13 -4.91 8.73 8.08
N VAL A 14 -4.54 7.54 7.63
CA VAL A 14 -3.20 7.23 7.13
C VAL A 14 -3.26 6.36 5.88
N ILE A 15 -2.26 6.54 5.02
CA ILE A 15 -1.89 5.66 3.93
C ILE A 15 -0.65 4.89 4.39
N SER A 16 -0.69 3.57 4.38
CA SER A 16 0.47 2.73 4.65
C SER A 16 0.94 2.06 3.36
N VAL A 17 2.25 2.02 3.13
CA VAL A 17 2.86 1.29 2.01
C VAL A 17 3.93 0.37 2.59
N THR A 18 3.83 -0.93 2.36
CA THR A 18 4.79 -1.91 2.88
C THR A 18 5.09 -3.01 1.89
N LYS A 19 6.31 -3.57 1.95
CA LYS A 19 6.67 -4.79 1.22
C LYS A 19 6.22 -6.00 2.04
N ILE A 20 5.50 -6.93 1.40
CA ILE A 20 5.10 -8.21 2.01
C ILE A 20 5.64 -9.34 1.14
N GLU A 21 6.36 -10.26 1.78
CA GLU A 21 6.90 -11.47 1.15
C GLU A 21 5.92 -12.62 1.37
N GLU A 22 5.71 -13.42 0.32
CA GLU A 22 4.84 -14.61 0.35
C GLU A 22 3.45 -14.38 0.98
N PRO A 23 2.71 -13.30 0.63
CA PRO A 23 1.45 -12.91 1.27
C PRO A 23 0.32 -13.95 1.10
N TYR A 24 0.46 -14.87 0.15
CA TYR A 24 -0.51 -15.92 -0.17
C TYR A 24 0.04 -17.32 0.13
N GLY A 25 1.08 -17.41 0.97
CA GLY A 25 1.74 -18.65 1.34
C GLY A 25 3.04 -18.89 0.57
N LYS A 26 3.67 -20.01 0.90
CA LYS A 26 4.99 -20.39 0.39
C LYS A 26 5.03 -20.36 -1.14
N ASP A 27 6.14 -19.88 -1.68
CA ASP A 27 6.44 -19.73 -3.11
C ASP A 27 5.57 -18.67 -3.83
N SER A 28 4.70 -17.94 -3.11
CA SER A 28 3.98 -16.80 -3.71
C SER A 28 4.88 -15.57 -3.86
N GLY A 29 4.64 -14.81 -4.92
CA GLY A 29 5.44 -13.62 -5.23
C GLY A 29 5.37 -12.54 -4.14
N THR A 30 6.42 -11.74 -4.05
CA THR A 30 6.43 -10.53 -3.22
C THR A 30 5.47 -9.47 -3.78
N VAL A 31 4.80 -8.74 -2.89
CA VAL A 31 3.91 -7.63 -3.25
C VAL A 31 4.29 -6.35 -2.51
N ALA A 32 4.01 -5.21 -3.14
CA ALA A 32 3.82 -3.95 -2.42
C ALA A 32 2.36 -3.89 -1.96
N SER A 33 2.13 -3.75 -0.67
CA SER A 33 0.80 -3.58 -0.09
C SER A 33 0.57 -2.10 0.22
N ILE A 34 -0.54 -1.55 -0.26
CA ILE A 34 -0.99 -0.19 0.05
C ILE A 34 -2.27 -0.31 0.89
N GLY A 35 -2.26 0.26 2.08
CA GLY A 35 -3.37 0.31 3.02
C GLY A 35 -3.88 1.73 3.23
N ILE A 36 -5.19 1.88 3.43
CA ILE A 36 -5.84 3.12 3.87
C ILE A 36 -6.57 2.83 5.17
N SER A 37 -6.28 3.62 6.21
CA SER A 37 -7.04 3.62 7.46
C SER A 37 -7.58 5.01 7.76
N LEU A 38 -8.87 5.14 8.07
CA LEU A 38 -9.46 6.38 8.57
C LEU A 38 -9.26 6.54 10.08
N ALA A 39 -9.14 5.42 10.79
CA ALA A 39 -8.90 5.38 12.23
C ALA A 39 -7.44 5.71 12.60
N GLY A 40 -6.52 5.64 11.63
CA GLY A 40 -5.09 5.91 11.82
C GLY A 40 -4.26 4.67 12.16
N ASN A 41 -4.83 3.47 12.08
CA ASN A 41 -4.11 2.23 12.31
C ASN A 41 -3.49 1.72 11.00
N ALA A 42 -2.19 1.92 10.83
CA ALA A 42 -1.47 1.50 9.63
C ALA A 42 -1.32 -0.03 9.48
N GLU A 43 -1.44 -0.79 10.58
CA GLU A 43 -1.28 -2.25 10.60
C GLU A 43 -2.59 -2.97 10.26
N GLU A 44 -3.73 -2.33 10.55
CA GLU A 44 -5.07 -2.84 10.25
C GLU A 44 -5.87 -1.86 9.39
N PRO A 45 -5.44 -1.61 8.14
CA PRO A 45 -6.14 -0.71 7.25
C PRO A 45 -7.50 -1.26 6.84
N GLU A 46 -8.52 -0.40 6.83
CA GLU A 46 -9.87 -0.73 6.34
C GLU A 46 -9.88 -1.16 4.87
N TRP A 47 -9.07 -0.51 4.04
CA TRP A 47 -8.90 -0.87 2.63
C TRP A 47 -7.45 -1.19 2.33
N LYS A 48 -7.20 -2.29 1.63
CA LYS A 48 -5.85 -2.66 1.18
C LYS A 48 -5.84 -3.29 -0.20
N VAL A 49 -4.77 -3.02 -0.94
CA VAL A 49 -4.49 -3.64 -2.24
C VAL A 49 -3.07 -4.19 -2.23
N HIS A 50 -2.88 -5.37 -2.82
CA HIS A 50 -1.58 -5.98 -3.04
C HIS A 50 -1.21 -5.84 -4.52
N LEU A 51 -0.09 -5.18 -4.78
CA LEU A 51 0.47 -4.97 -6.11
C LEU A 51 1.67 -5.91 -6.28
N PRO A 52 1.64 -6.85 -7.23
CA PRO A 52 2.81 -7.65 -7.57
C PRO A 52 3.99 -6.76 -7.93
N MET A 53 5.19 -7.10 -7.46
CA MET A 53 6.38 -6.28 -7.72
C MET A 53 6.68 -6.10 -9.21
N GLY A 54 6.32 -7.08 -10.05
CA GLY A 54 6.50 -7.00 -11.50
C GLY A 54 5.64 -5.94 -12.20
N ASN A 55 4.58 -5.43 -11.57
CA ASN A 55 3.72 -4.38 -12.13
C ASN A 55 3.95 -3.01 -11.46
N LEU A 56 4.88 -2.90 -10.50
CA LEU A 56 4.98 -1.73 -9.65
C LEU A 56 5.36 -0.48 -10.44
N ASP A 57 6.29 -0.58 -11.38
CA ASP A 57 6.76 0.57 -12.17
C ASP A 57 5.64 1.15 -13.05
N GLU A 58 4.89 0.29 -13.76
CA GLU A 58 3.75 0.72 -14.58
C GLU A 58 2.66 1.42 -13.74
N VAL A 59 2.39 0.91 -12.53
CA VAL A 59 1.45 1.54 -11.60
C VAL A 59 1.97 2.90 -11.13
N ILE A 60 3.27 3.02 -10.83
CA ILE A 60 3.88 4.30 -10.45
C ILE A 60 3.76 5.31 -11.59
N GLU A 61 4.07 4.91 -12.82
CA GLU A 61 3.93 5.76 -14.02
C GLU A 61 2.47 6.23 -14.19
N ALA A 62 1.51 5.31 -14.08
CA ALA A 62 0.09 5.64 -14.17
C ALA A 62 -0.33 6.65 -13.08
N LEU A 63 0.12 6.48 -11.83
CA LEU A 63 -0.17 7.40 -10.74
C LEU A 63 0.49 8.78 -10.93
N GLN A 64 1.70 8.82 -11.50
CA GLN A 64 2.40 10.06 -11.79
C GLN A 64 1.71 10.86 -12.90
N ALA A 65 1.14 10.19 -13.91
CA ALA A 65 0.41 10.82 -15.00
C ALA A 65 -0.93 11.47 -14.58
N LEU A 66 -1.41 11.20 -13.36
CA LEU A 66 -2.61 11.86 -12.80
C LEU A 66 -2.33 13.26 -12.23
N LYS A 67 -1.05 13.67 -12.16
CA LYS A 67 -0.61 14.97 -11.64
C LYS A 67 -0.32 15.95 -12.77
#